data_AF-A0A645A4K9-F1
#
_entry.id   AF-A0A645A4K9-F1
#
_cell.length_a   1.000
_cell.length_b   1.000
_cell.length_c   1.000
_cell.angle_alpha   90.00
_cell.angle_beta   90.00
_cell.angle_gamma   90.00
#
_symmetry.space_group_name_H-M   'P 1'
#
loop_
_entity.id
_entity.type
_entity.pdbx_description
1 polymer ?
#
loop_
_entity_poly.entity_id
_entity_poly.type
_entity_poly.pdbx_seq_one_letter_code
_entity_poly.pdbx_strand_id
1 'polypeptide(L)'
;MLDDLRDKLRKSHFSEKDLQRGHELVYKKPLADIISMVKHASDYDVPILTARERVEKTVAQLAEKHAFTEEQKNWLAYIQEHLIENLAISPEDFETMPVFERHGGLTRAKRIFGEAFDAILKEINESLAA
;
A
#
# COMPACT_ATOMS: atom_id res chain seq x y z
N MET A 1 -4.59 -11.45 0.22
CA MET A 1 -4.44 -10.98 -1.17
C MET A 1 -2.98 -10.64 -1.46
N LEU A 2 -2.31 -9.79 -0.67
CA LEU A 2 -0.85 -9.59 -0.78
C LEU A 2 -0.03 -10.63 0.01
N ASP A 3 -0.46 -10.97 1.23
CA ASP A 3 0.29 -11.94 2.05
C ASP A 3 0.31 -13.33 1.45
N ASP A 4 -0.78 -13.75 0.79
CA ASP A 4 -0.83 -15.01 0.05
C ASP A 4 0.16 -15.02 -1.13
N LEU A 5 0.34 -13.87 -1.81
CA LEU A 5 1.35 -13.73 -2.86
C LEU A 5 2.77 -13.82 -2.28
N ARG A 6 3.05 -13.10 -1.18
CA ARG A 6 4.33 -13.17 -0.45
C ARG A 6 4.63 -14.60 -0.01
N ASP A 7 3.64 -15.30 0.52
CA ASP A 7 3.73 -16.70 0.94
C ASP A 7 4.04 -17.64 -0.23
N LYS A 8 3.35 -17.48 -1.36
CA LYS A 8 3.59 -18.27 -2.57
C LYS A 8 5.00 -18.07 -3.10
N LEU A 9 5.46 -16.82 -3.22
CA LEU A 9 6.81 -16.51 -3.69
C LEU A 9 7.87 -17.10 -2.76
N ARG A 10 7.70 -16.97 -1.44
CA ARG A 10 8.59 -17.60 -0.46
C ARG A 10 8.63 -19.12 -0.61
N LYS A 11 7.47 -19.78 -0.74
CA LYS A 11 7.37 -21.24 -0.95
C LYS A 11 8.02 -21.69 -2.27
N SER A 12 8.08 -20.81 -3.26
CA SER A 12 8.77 -21.03 -4.54
C SER A 12 10.24 -20.60 -4.53
N HIS A 13 10.85 -20.37 -3.35
CA HIS A 13 12.24 -19.94 -3.19
C HIS A 13 12.58 -18.55 -3.76
N PHE A 14 11.56 -17.70 -3.96
CA PHE A 14 11.73 -16.29 -4.32
C PHE A 14 11.49 -15.42 -3.09
N SER A 15 12.54 -15.19 -2.30
CA SER A 15 12.43 -14.24 -1.19
C SER A 15 12.29 -12.81 -1.73
N GLU A 16 11.53 -11.96 -1.04
CA GLU A 16 11.37 -10.55 -1.44
C GLU A 16 12.72 -9.83 -1.56
N LYS A 17 13.66 -10.14 -0.66
CA LYS A 17 15.03 -9.62 -0.69
C LYS A 17 15.79 -10.02 -1.96
N ASP A 18 15.68 -11.29 -2.37
CA ASP A 18 16.38 -11.77 -3.58
C ASP A 18 15.76 -11.18 -4.84
N LEU A 19 14.43 -11.04 -4.87
CA LEU A 19 13.72 -10.38 -5.96
C LEU A 19 14.12 -8.90 -6.07
N GLN A 20 14.17 -8.17 -4.95
CA GLN A 20 14.62 -6.77 -4.91
C GLN A 20 16.06 -6.64 -5.43
N ARG A 21 16.96 -7.53 -5.01
CA ARG A 21 18.34 -7.56 -5.51
C ARG A 21 18.42 -7.81 -7.02
N GLY A 22 17.61 -8.74 -7.53
CA GLY A 22 17.53 -9.00 -8.97
C GLY A 22 17.09 -7.77 -9.75
N HIS A 23 16.06 -7.07 -9.27
CA HIS A 23 15.58 -5.84 -9.91
C HIS A 23 16.55 -4.66 -9.81
N GLU A 24 17.29 -4.53 -8.71
CA GLU A 24 18.37 -3.56 -8.61
C GLU A 24 19.45 -3.81 -9.68
N LEU A 25 19.86 -5.06 -9.88
CA LEU A 25 20.92 -5.39 -10.83
C LEU A 25 20.51 -5.14 -12.28
N VAL A 26 19.29 -5.56 -12.65
CA VAL A 26 18.78 -5.54 -14.03
C VAL A 26 18.21 -4.16 -14.40
N TYR A 27 17.35 -3.59 -13.55
CA TYR A 27 16.59 -2.38 -13.87
C TYR A 27 17.08 -1.13 -13.12
N LYS A 28 18.12 -1.25 -12.30
CA LYS A 28 18.63 -0.16 -11.44
C LYS A 28 17.56 0.41 -10.51
N LYS A 29 16.62 -0.45 -10.09
CA LYS A 29 15.50 -0.11 -9.21
C LYS A 29 15.59 -0.88 -7.88
N PRO A 30 16.36 -0.38 -6.90
CA PRO A 30 16.39 -0.98 -5.58
C PRO A 30 15.03 -0.83 -4.89
N LEU A 31 14.70 -1.73 -3.96
CA LEU A 31 13.46 -1.70 -3.18
C LEU A 31 12.19 -1.68 -4.04
N ALA A 32 12.25 -2.24 -5.25
CA ALA A 32 11.07 -2.47 -6.05
C ALA A 32 10.03 -3.26 -5.25
N ASP A 33 8.77 -2.86 -5.34
CA ASP A 33 7.72 -3.53 -4.60
C ASP A 33 7.25 -4.81 -5.29
N ILE A 34 6.76 -5.76 -4.49
CA ILE A 34 6.37 -7.08 -4.97
C ILE A 34 5.21 -7.03 -5.98
N ILE A 35 4.33 -6.02 -5.91
CA ILE A 35 3.24 -5.83 -6.87
C ILE A 35 3.83 -5.38 -8.21
N SER A 36 4.74 -4.41 -8.20
CA SER A 36 5.48 -3.96 -9.39
C SER A 36 6.25 -5.09 -10.05
N MET A 37 6.95 -5.92 -9.27
CA MET A 37 7.68 -7.08 -9.78
C MET A 37 6.78 -8.04 -10.56
N VAL A 38 5.64 -8.40 -9.98
CA VAL A 38 4.70 -9.35 -10.59
C VAL A 38 4.03 -8.75 -11.83
N LYS A 39 3.68 -7.46 -11.79
CA LYS A 39 3.10 -6.75 -12.94
C LYS A 39 4.09 -6.63 -14.09
N HIS A 40 5.31 -6.22 -13.79
CA HIS A 40 6.35 -6.07 -14.79
C HIS A 40 6.72 -7.43 -15.43
N ALA A 41 6.64 -8.53 -14.67
CA ALA A 41 6.81 -9.87 -15.22
C ALA A 41 5.66 -10.32 -16.14
N SER A 42 4.49 -9.67 -16.05
CA SER A 42 3.32 -9.94 -16.91
C SER A 42 3.27 -9.01 -18.13
N ASP A 43 3.81 -7.80 -17.99
CA ASP A 43 3.93 -6.79 -19.04
C ASP A 43 5.16 -5.90 -18.77
N TYR A 44 6.19 -6.04 -19.62
CA TYR A 44 7.47 -5.35 -19.47
C TYR A 44 7.39 -3.84 -19.76
N ASP A 45 6.29 -3.34 -20.33
CA ASP A 45 6.09 -1.90 -20.53
C ASP A 45 5.62 -1.19 -19.24
N VAL A 46 5.14 -1.96 -18.24
CA VAL A 46 4.74 -1.40 -16.94
C VAL A 46 5.99 -0.97 -16.16
N PRO A 47 6.08 0.29 -15.71
CA PRO A 47 7.25 0.76 -14.97
C PRO A 47 7.34 0.07 -13.60
N ILE A 48 8.58 -0.26 -13.19
CA ILE A 48 8.85 -0.81 -11.86
C ILE A 48 8.87 0.34 -10.85
N LEU A 49 8.04 0.24 -9.83
CA LEU A 49 7.96 1.19 -8.73
C LEU A 49 8.50 0.57 -7.44
N THR A 50 8.92 1.44 -6.53
CA THR A 50 9.05 1.13 -5.10
C THR A 50 7.69 1.26 -4.41
N ALA A 51 7.59 0.71 -3.19
CA ALA A 51 6.38 0.82 -2.39
C ALA A 51 6.00 2.28 -2.15
N ARG A 52 6.99 3.13 -1.85
CA ARG A 52 6.80 4.57 -1.67
C ARG A 52 6.19 5.24 -2.91
N GLU A 53 6.79 5.03 -4.07
CA GLU A 53 6.29 5.65 -5.32
C GLU A 53 4.88 5.18 -5.66
N ARG A 54 4.58 3.88 -5.47
CA ARG A 54 3.25 3.31 -5.70
C ARG A 54 2.20 3.93 -4.77
N VAL A 55 2.53 4.04 -3.48
CA VAL A 55 1.62 4.60 -2.48
C VAL A 55 1.42 6.09 -2.69
N GLU A 56 2.49 6.86 -2.91
CA GLU A 56 2.41 8.30 -3.21
C GLU A 56 1.52 8.58 -4.42
N LYS A 57 1.69 7.81 -5.50
CA LYS A 57 0.83 7.90 -6.69
C LYS A 57 -0.63 7.60 -6.36
N THR A 58 -0.88 6.54 -5.58
CA THR A 58 -2.23 6.13 -5.21
C THR A 58 -2.94 7.18 -4.35
N VAL A 59 -2.25 7.71 -3.34
CA VAL A 59 -2.79 8.72 -2.43
C VAL A 59 -3.04 10.04 -3.17
N ALA A 60 -2.15 10.45 -4.07
CA ALA A 60 -2.36 11.63 -4.91
C ALA A 60 -3.62 11.49 -5.77
N GLN A 61 -3.81 10.35 -6.43
CA GLN A 61 -5.02 10.07 -7.22
C GLN A 61 -6.30 10.05 -6.37
N LEU A 62 -6.24 9.53 -5.14
CA LEU A 62 -7.36 9.58 -4.21
C LEU A 62 -7.71 11.02 -3.82
N ALA A 63 -6.69 11.84 -3.54
CA ALA A 63 -6.86 13.25 -3.17
C ALA A 63 -7.43 14.11 -4.31
N GLU A 64 -7.22 13.71 -5.57
CA GLU A 64 -7.83 14.37 -6.73
C GLU A 64 -9.32 13.99 -6.91
N LYS A 65 -9.71 12.76 -6.54
CA LYS A 65 -11.09 12.25 -6.69
C LYS A 65 -12.01 12.67 -5.56
N HIS A 66 -11.46 12.90 -4.36
CA HIS A 66 -12.22 13.12 -3.14
C HIS A 66 -11.88 14.46 -2.50
N ALA A 67 -12.89 15.16 -1.99
CA ALA A 67 -12.69 16.38 -1.20
C ALA A 67 -12.51 16.03 0.29
N PHE A 68 -11.27 15.71 0.69
CA PHE A 68 -10.97 15.38 2.08
C PHE A 68 -10.92 16.62 2.98
N THR A 69 -11.46 16.47 4.20
CA THR A 69 -11.25 17.45 5.28
C THR A 69 -9.81 17.40 5.80
N GLU A 70 -9.37 18.43 6.52
CA GLU A 70 -8.03 18.43 7.13
C GLU A 70 -7.81 17.25 8.10
N GLU A 71 -8.84 16.85 8.87
CA GLU A 71 -8.74 15.66 9.72
C GLU A 71 -8.57 14.38 8.88
N GLN A 72 -9.30 14.25 7.76
CA GLN A 72 -9.16 13.10 6.86
C GLN A 72 -7.80 13.06 6.17
N LYS A 73 -7.25 14.22 5.76
CA LYS A 73 -5.90 14.32 5.18
C LYS A 73 -4.82 13.86 6.16
N ASN A 74 -4.93 14.25 7.43
CA ASN A 74 -4.01 13.77 8.47
C ASN A 74 -4.09 12.24 8.62
N TRP A 75 -5.30 11.68 8.57
CA TRP A 75 -5.45 10.22 8.58
C TRP A 75 -4.92 9.52 7.33
N LEU A 76 -5.07 10.15 6.16
CA LEU A 76 -4.47 9.64 4.93
C LEU A 76 -2.94 9.63 5.00
N ALA A 77 -2.31 10.56 5.72
CA ALA A 77 -0.87 10.52 5.97
C ALA A 77 -0.47 9.30 6.83
N TYR A 78 -1.22 8.97 7.89
CA TYR A 78 -0.98 7.75 8.68
C TYR A 78 -1.19 6.48 7.85
N ILE A 79 -2.23 6.47 7.01
CA ILE A 79 -2.51 5.37 6.09
C ILE A 79 -1.35 5.22 5.08
N GLN A 80 -0.85 6.33 4.53
CA GLN A 80 0.29 6.34 3.64
C GLN A 80 1.54 5.73 4.31
N GLU A 81 1.86 6.11 5.55
CA GLU A 81 2.97 5.53 6.31
C GLU A 81 2.82 4.00 6.45
N HIS A 82 1.63 3.52 6.83
CA HIS A 82 1.34 2.09 6.94
C HIS A 82 1.50 1.36 5.60
N LEU A 83 1.01 1.95 4.51
CA LEU A 83 1.03 1.34 3.19
C LEU A 83 2.43 1.27 2.57
N ILE A 84 3.31 2.21 2.89
CA ILE A 84 4.70 2.17 2.40
C ILE A 84 5.42 0.91 2.91
N GLU A 85 5.11 0.48 4.13
CA GLU A 85 5.71 -0.72 4.74
C GLU A 85 4.94 -2.00 4.35
N ASN A 86 3.60 -1.94 4.34
CA ASN A 86 2.78 -3.15 4.27
C ASN A 86 2.13 -3.41 2.90
N LEU A 87 1.94 -2.37 2.08
CA LEU A 87 1.29 -2.40 0.75
C LEU A 87 -0.15 -2.96 0.73
N ALA A 88 -0.78 -3.04 1.89
CA ALA A 88 -2.18 -3.38 2.06
C ALA A 88 -2.68 -2.75 3.37
N ILE A 89 -3.98 -2.48 3.44
CA ILE A 89 -4.61 -1.98 4.65
C ILE A 89 -5.97 -2.65 4.88
N SER A 90 -6.29 -2.92 6.13
CA SER A 90 -7.53 -3.54 6.59
C SER A 90 -8.03 -2.80 7.84
N PRO A 91 -9.33 -2.91 8.19
CA PRO A 91 -9.85 -2.34 9.43
C PRO A 91 -9.08 -2.80 10.69
N GLU A 92 -8.62 -4.05 10.71
CA GLU A 92 -7.88 -4.67 11.81
C GLU A 92 -6.52 -3.99 12.07
N ASP A 93 -5.90 -3.40 11.03
CA ASP A 93 -4.66 -2.65 11.19
C ASP A 93 -4.85 -1.45 12.12
N PHE A 94 -6.01 -0.80 12.08
CA PHE A 94 -6.32 0.35 12.93
C PHE A 94 -6.45 -0.01 14.42
N GLU A 95 -6.59 -1.29 14.74
CA GLU A 95 -6.66 -1.81 16.11
C GLU A 95 -5.34 -2.37 16.64
N THR A 96 -4.35 -2.57 15.76
CA THR A 96 -3.12 -3.30 16.10
C THR A 96 -1.83 -2.57 15.74
N MET A 97 -1.89 -1.62 14.81
CA MET A 97 -0.71 -0.90 14.33
C MET A 97 -0.50 0.40 15.11
N PRO A 98 0.70 0.63 15.68
CA PRO A 98 0.99 1.83 16.46
C PRO A 98 0.79 3.15 15.70
N VAL A 99 0.92 3.15 14.38
CA VAL A 99 0.67 4.33 13.53
C VAL A 99 -0.79 4.80 13.57
N PHE A 100 -1.73 3.92 13.94
CA PHE A 100 -3.14 4.27 14.10
C PHE A 100 -3.56 4.34 15.57
N GLU A 101 -3.14 3.38 16.40
CA GLU A 101 -3.50 3.32 17.82
C GLU A 101 -3.16 4.61 18.57
N ARG A 102 -1.96 5.18 18.29
CA ARG A 102 -1.50 6.43 18.91
C ARG A 102 -2.37 7.65 18.57
N HIS A 103 -3.20 7.54 17.53
CA HIS A 103 -4.11 8.59 17.06
C HIS A 103 -5.59 8.26 17.33
N GLY A 104 -5.86 7.22 18.14
CA GLY A 104 -7.21 6.82 18.54
C GLY A 104 -7.79 5.62 17.78
N GLY A 105 -6.99 4.97 16.93
CA GLY A 105 -7.28 3.70 16.28
C GLY A 105 -8.57 3.68 15.45
N LEU A 106 -9.16 2.48 15.34
CA LEU A 106 -10.32 2.23 14.48
C LEU A 106 -11.52 3.13 14.81
N THR A 107 -11.80 3.33 16.10
CA THR A 107 -12.92 4.16 16.56
C THR A 107 -12.79 5.61 16.10
N ARG A 108 -11.59 6.21 16.21
CA ARG A 108 -11.38 7.59 15.74
C ARG A 108 -11.43 7.67 14.22
N ALA A 109 -10.85 6.69 13.52
CA ALA A 109 -10.86 6.64 12.05
C ALA A 109 -12.29 6.54 11.50
N LYS A 110 -13.09 5.59 12.01
CA LYS A 110 -14.51 5.44 11.61
C LYS A 110 -15.34 6.70 11.89
N ARG A 111 -15.06 7.42 12.98
CA ARG A 111 -15.72 8.71 13.25
C ARG A 111 -15.36 9.80 12.23
N ILE A 112 -14.12 9.79 11.72
CA ILE A 112 -13.61 10.81 10.79
C ILE A 112 -14.05 10.54 9.36
N PHE A 113 -14.05 9.28 8.93
CA PHE A 113 -14.46 8.89 7.58
C PHE A 113 -15.96 8.57 7.49
N GLY A 114 -16.63 8.30 8.61
CA GLY A 114 -18.04 7.95 8.65
C GLY A 114 -18.35 6.70 7.82
N GLU A 115 -19.46 6.74 7.09
CA GLU A 115 -19.90 5.66 6.20
C GLU A 115 -18.93 5.38 5.04
N ALA A 116 -18.04 6.33 4.72
CA ALA A 116 -17.06 6.18 3.65
C ALA A 116 -15.81 5.38 4.07
N PHE A 117 -15.65 5.04 5.35
CA PHE A 117 -14.44 4.39 5.85
C PHE A 117 -14.07 3.12 5.07
N ASP A 118 -15.00 2.16 4.99
CA ASP A 118 -14.75 0.88 4.32
C ASP A 118 -14.58 1.06 2.79
N ALA A 119 -15.31 2.01 2.19
CA ALA A 119 -15.21 2.32 0.77
C ALA A 119 -13.83 2.90 0.40
N ILE A 120 -13.30 3.82 1.22
CA ILE A 120 -11.98 4.41 1.00
C ILE A 120 -10.88 3.36 1.16
N LEU A 121 -10.93 2.50 2.19
CA LEU A 121 -9.94 1.43 2.34
C LEU A 121 -9.96 0.46 1.16
N LYS A 122 -11.16 0.13 0.68
CA LYS A 122 -11.32 -0.71 -0.51
C LYS A 122 -10.72 -0.05 -1.75
N GLU A 123 -11.05 1.22 -2.02
CA GLU A 123 -10.52 1.96 -3.18
C GLU A 123 -8.99 2.07 -3.14
N ILE A 124 -8.41 2.29 -1.95
CA ILE A 124 -6.95 2.32 -1.75
C ILE A 124 -6.33 0.98 -2.16
N ASN A 125 -6.84 -0.13 -1.62
CA ASN A 125 -6.30 -1.46 -1.93
C ASN A 125 -6.45 -1.82 -3.41
N GLU A 126 -7.60 -1.49 -4.02
CA GLU A 126 -7.83 -1.69 -5.45
C GLU A 126 -6.89 -0.85 -6.29
N SER A 127 -6.65 0.40 -5.91
CA SER A 127 -5.74 1.31 -6.63
C SER A 127 -4.27 0.89 -6.50
N LEU A 128 -3.85 0.35 -5.34
CA LEU A 128 -2.52 -0.23 -5.18
C LEU A 128 -2.32 -1.46 -6.08
N ALA A 129 -3.37 -2.27 -6.22
CA ALA A 129 -3.39 -3.48 -7.03
C ALA A 129 -3.58 -3.22 -8.53
N ALA A 130 -4.02 -2.02 -8.95
CA ALA A 130 -4.14 -1.56 -10.33
C ALA A 130 -2.80 -1.13 -10.95
#